data_AF-A0A8S1DZP0-F1
#
_entry.id   AF-A0A8S1DZP0-F1
#
_cell.length_a   1.000
_cell.length_b   1.000
_cell.length_c   1.000
_cell.angle_alpha   90.00
_cell.angle_beta   90.00
_cell.angle_gamma   90.00
#
_symmetry.space_group_name_H-M   'P 1'
#
loop_
_entity.id
_entity.type
_entity.pdbx_description
1 polymer ?
#
loop_
_entity_poly.entity_id
_entity_poly.type
_entity_poly.pdbx_seq_one_letter_code
_entity_poly.pdbx_strand_id
1 'polypeptide(L)'
;MTLNAKKCKIVDITRARVPLQFVYTLGATVLEYVHKERMLGVHISSDLRWHEHTDIVRAKAARNLGFAARNLRGCTPRVKRVAYLTLVRPVMTFGLPAWHPTTQDNVNRLERVQKRAVHFIYGRNPPPANEQKIMPFPMLLRYNDLIFFKKCECGETDFNARARIIEGRVLRGDSGQHPRLQPPPTRSVFGQRAFSFRVVKPWNDLPPALKDCNAAQFPALLKQHMWQEF
;
A
#
# COMPACT_ATOMS: atom_id res chain seq x y z
N MET A 1 11.35 20.68 -20.95
CA MET A 1 10.91 20.82 -19.54
C MET A 1 12.15 21.14 -18.71
N THR A 2 12.18 22.24 -17.96
CA THR A 2 13.34 22.62 -17.10
C THR A 2 13.09 22.23 -15.65
N LEU A 3 14.07 21.57 -15.02
CA LEU A 3 13.98 21.11 -13.63
C LEU A 3 14.43 22.21 -12.65
N ASN A 4 13.74 22.34 -11.52
CA ASN A 4 14.13 23.27 -10.46
C ASN A 4 15.16 22.61 -9.54
N ALA A 5 16.44 22.98 -9.71
CA ALA A 5 17.55 22.42 -8.95
C ALA A 5 17.39 22.52 -7.43
N LYS A 6 16.78 23.58 -6.90
CA LYS A 6 16.59 23.76 -5.44
C LYS A 6 15.63 22.72 -4.85
N LYS A 7 14.73 22.17 -5.67
CA LYS A 7 13.78 21.10 -5.28
C LYS A 7 14.32 19.70 -5.56
N CYS A 8 15.47 19.58 -6.24
CA CYS A 8 16.10 18.31 -6.51
C CYS A 8 17.04 17.95 -5.36
N LYS A 9 16.85 16.76 -4.78
CA LYS A 9 17.64 16.22 -3.69
C LYS A 9 18.12 14.83 -4.06
N ILE A 10 19.19 14.37 -3.43
CA ILE A 10 19.74 13.04 -3.64
C ILE A 10 19.48 12.20 -2.40
N VAL A 11 18.85 11.05 -2.60
CA VAL A 11 18.65 10.04 -1.57
C VAL A 11 19.47 8.82 -1.96
N ASP A 12 20.56 8.59 -1.25
CA ASP A 12 21.41 7.44 -1.50
C ASP A 12 20.81 6.17 -0.90
N ILE A 13 20.45 5.23 -1.76
CA ILE A 13 19.92 3.93 -1.35
C ILE A 13 21.00 2.88 -1.58
N THR A 14 21.68 2.48 -0.50
CA THR A 14 22.75 1.49 -0.58
C THR A 14 22.79 0.58 0.66
N ARG A 15 23.38 -0.61 0.49
CA ARG A 15 23.72 -1.52 1.59
C ARG A 15 25.22 -1.51 1.91
N ALA A 16 26.00 -0.72 1.17
CA ALA A 16 27.43 -0.56 1.43
C ALA A 16 27.63 0.11 2.79
N ARG A 17 28.62 -0.37 3.56
CA ARG A 17 28.98 0.24 4.86
C ARG A 17 29.51 1.67 4.68
N VAL A 18 30.20 1.92 3.56
CA VAL A 18 30.68 3.23 3.16
C VAL A 18 29.99 3.58 1.83
N PRO A 19 29.00 4.48 1.84
CA PRO A 19 28.37 4.97 0.62
C PRO A 19 29.38 5.72 -0.24
N LEU A 20 29.31 5.53 -1.56
CA LEU A 20 30.07 6.34 -2.51
C LEU A 20 29.36 7.68 -2.69
N GLN A 21 29.99 8.76 -2.25
CA GLN A 21 29.47 10.11 -2.44
C GLN A 21 30.10 10.74 -3.69
N PHE A 22 29.25 11.18 -4.61
CA PHE A 22 29.63 11.87 -5.82
C PHE A 22 29.08 13.29 -5.81
N VAL A 23 29.81 14.25 -6.37
CA VAL A 23 29.28 15.61 -6.51
C VAL A 23 28.38 15.64 -7.74
N TYR A 24 27.08 15.65 -7.52
CA TYR A 24 26.09 15.77 -8.58
C TYR A 24 25.65 17.23 -8.74
N THR A 25 25.63 17.70 -9.99
CA THR A 25 25.24 19.07 -10.32
C THR A 25 24.08 19.08 -11.31
N LEU A 26 23.11 19.97 -11.10
CA LEU A 26 22.08 20.29 -12.07
C LEU A 26 22.30 21.73 -12.56
N GLY A 27 22.88 21.86 -13.76
CA GLY A 27 23.43 23.13 -14.23
C GLY A 27 24.53 23.61 -13.28
N ALA A 28 24.44 24.86 -12.81
CA ALA A 28 25.40 25.44 -11.87
C ALA A 28 25.11 25.08 -10.39
N THR A 29 24.06 24.32 -10.09
CA THR A 29 23.66 24.02 -8.70
C THR A 29 24.13 22.63 -8.28
N VAL A 30 24.91 22.55 -7.19
CA VAL A 30 25.25 21.29 -6.52
C VAL A 30 24.02 20.76 -5.80
N LEU A 31 23.69 19.49 -6.01
CA LEU A 31 22.55 18.85 -5.37
C LEU A 31 22.89 18.40 -3.94
N GLU A 32 21.93 18.59 -3.04
CA GLU A 32 22.08 18.22 -1.63
C GLU A 32 21.74 16.74 -1.41
N TYR A 33 22.58 16.07 -0.65
CA TYR A 33 22.31 14.73 -0.11
C TYR A 33 21.41 14.81 1.11
N VAL A 34 20.32 14.06 1.09
CA VAL A 34 19.38 13.97 2.20
C VAL A 34 19.11 12.51 2.54
N HIS A 35 19.00 12.21 3.84
CA HIS A 35 18.61 10.86 4.29
C HIS A 35 17.13 10.55 3.95
N LYS A 36 16.31 11.58 3.80
CA LYS A 36 14.87 11.45 3.59
C LYS A 36 14.34 12.56 2.69
N GLU A 37 13.39 12.21 1.84
CA GLU A 37 12.74 13.16 0.95
C GLU A 37 11.26 12.82 0.77
N ARG A 38 10.43 13.84 0.53
CA ARG A 38 9.00 13.66 0.27
C ARG A 38 8.74 13.70 -1.22
N MET A 39 8.34 12.56 -1.77
CA MET A 39 7.94 12.44 -3.17
C MET A 39 6.45 12.14 -3.29
N LEU A 40 5.69 13.04 -3.92
CA LEU A 40 4.24 12.88 -4.17
C LEU A 40 3.40 12.56 -2.92
N GLY A 41 3.86 12.95 -1.72
CA GLY A 41 3.18 12.67 -0.45
C GLY A 41 3.70 11.43 0.30
N VAL A 42 4.53 10.62 -0.32
CA VAL A 42 5.23 9.49 0.31
C VAL A 42 6.60 9.96 0.78
N HIS A 43 6.97 9.64 2.01
CA HIS A 43 8.30 9.97 2.55
C HIS A 43 9.19 8.75 2.38
N ILE A 44 10.28 8.90 1.63
CA ILE A 44 11.23 7.83 1.33
C ILE A 44 12.52 8.14 2.06
N SER A 45 13.02 7.16 2.80
CA SER A 45 14.31 7.22 3.47
C SER A 45 15.35 6.38 2.73
N SER A 46 16.63 6.74 2.87
CA SER A 46 17.77 6.00 2.30
C SER A 46 17.87 4.56 2.79
N ASP A 47 17.40 4.28 4.01
CA ASP A 47 17.33 2.94 4.59
C ASP A 47 16.10 2.12 4.15
N LEU A 48 15.22 2.73 3.33
CA LEU A 48 14.00 2.16 2.80
C LEU A 48 13.04 1.61 3.87
N ARG A 49 13.10 2.15 5.09
CA ARG A 49 12.20 1.81 6.17
C ARG A 49 10.98 2.73 6.17
N TRP A 50 9.80 2.13 6.38
CA TRP A 50 8.54 2.86 6.37
C TRP A 50 8.09 3.40 7.73
N HIS A 51 8.92 3.35 8.78
CA HIS A 51 8.53 3.76 10.14
C HIS A 51 8.13 5.24 10.19
N GLU A 52 8.99 6.14 9.70
CA GLU A 52 8.71 7.58 9.71
C GLU A 52 7.47 7.91 8.88
N HIS A 53 7.38 7.36 7.66
CA HIS A 53 6.21 7.57 6.82
C HIS A 53 4.92 7.04 7.47
N THR A 54 4.99 5.86 8.10
CA THR A 54 3.87 5.27 8.84
C THR A 54 3.43 6.18 10.00
N ASP A 55 4.37 6.76 10.74
CA ASP A 55 4.04 7.66 11.85
C ASP A 55 3.42 8.97 11.37
N ILE A 56 3.88 9.53 10.25
CA ILE A 56 3.30 10.70 9.59
C ILE A 56 1.85 10.41 9.16
N VAL A 57 1.64 9.28 8.46
CA VAL A 57 0.33 8.84 7.99
C VAL A 57 -0.61 8.58 9.16
N ARG A 58 -0.15 7.85 10.19
CA ARG A 58 -0.88 7.57 11.42
C ARG A 58 -1.30 8.86 12.12
N ALA A 59 -0.38 9.81 12.29
CA ALA A 59 -0.68 11.08 12.94
C ALA A 59 -1.72 11.89 12.17
N LYS A 60 -1.60 11.95 10.83
CA LYS A 60 -2.58 12.62 9.97
C LYS A 60 -3.96 11.95 10.04
N ALA A 61 -4.01 10.63 9.95
CA ALA A 61 -5.25 9.87 10.06
C ALA A 61 -5.91 10.04 11.45
N ALA A 62 -5.11 10.02 12.52
CA ALA A 62 -5.61 10.24 13.88
C ALA A 62 -6.17 11.66 14.10
N ARG A 63 -5.54 12.69 13.52
CA ARG A 63 -6.07 14.06 13.53
C ARG A 63 -7.41 14.15 12.80
N ASN A 64 -7.52 13.54 11.62
CA ASN A 64 -8.78 13.50 10.87
C ASN A 64 -9.87 12.75 11.63
N LEU A 65 -9.52 11.64 12.29
CA LEU A 65 -10.44 10.91 13.15
C LEU A 65 -10.90 11.76 14.33
N GLY A 66 -9.98 12.47 14.99
CA GLY A 66 -10.32 13.38 16.09
C GLY A 66 -11.20 14.55 15.65
N PHE A 67 -11.00 15.07 14.44
CA PHE A 67 -11.90 16.05 13.84
C PHE A 67 -13.30 15.48 13.60
N ALA A 68 -13.42 14.32 12.95
CA ALA A 68 -14.70 13.66 12.73
C ALA A 68 -15.40 13.32 14.06
N ALA A 69 -14.65 12.83 15.04
CA ALA A 69 -15.16 12.45 16.35
C ALA A 69 -15.59 13.62 17.23
N ARG A 70 -15.14 14.86 16.96
CA ARG A 70 -15.67 16.06 17.64
C ARG A 70 -16.96 16.55 17.01
N ASN A 71 -17.02 16.57 15.68
CA ASN A 71 -18.14 17.15 14.95
C ASN A 71 -19.33 16.19 14.75
N LEU A 72 -19.11 14.88 14.79
CA LEU A 72 -20.13 13.87 14.47
C LEU A 72 -20.54 13.00 15.67
N ARG A 73 -20.36 13.49 16.91
CA ARG A 73 -20.63 12.71 18.14
C ARG A 73 -22.05 12.15 18.19
N GLY A 74 -23.04 13.01 17.94
CA GLY A 74 -24.47 12.65 17.96
C GLY A 74 -24.99 11.99 16.69
N CYS A 75 -24.14 11.80 15.67
CA CYS A 75 -24.59 11.23 14.40
C CYS A 75 -24.75 9.70 14.47
N THR A 76 -25.53 9.16 13.54
CA THR A 76 -25.73 7.71 13.40
C THR A 76 -24.42 6.99 13.02
N PRO A 77 -24.27 5.69 13.36
CA PRO A 77 -23.11 4.89 12.95
C PRO A 77 -22.87 4.92 11.44
N ARG A 78 -23.93 5.00 10.63
CA ARG A 78 -23.85 5.11 9.17
C ARG A 78 -23.06 6.36 8.75
N VAL A 79 -23.41 7.53 9.30
CA VAL A 79 -22.74 8.81 8.98
C VAL A 79 -21.30 8.80 9.47
N LYS A 80 -21.06 8.33 10.70
CA LYS A 80 -19.71 8.21 11.27
C LYS A 80 -18.81 7.31 10.42
N ARG A 81 -19.34 6.20 9.93
CA ARG A 81 -18.62 5.28 9.03
C ARG A 81 -18.30 5.95 7.69
N VAL A 82 -19.24 6.68 7.09
CA VAL A 82 -18.98 7.43 5.86
C VAL A 82 -17.82 8.41 6.08
N ALA A 83 -17.86 9.19 7.17
CA ALA A 83 -16.77 10.11 7.51
C ALA A 83 -15.42 9.41 7.70
N TYR A 84 -15.38 8.23 8.34
CA TYR A 84 -14.16 7.43 8.41
C TYR A 84 -13.65 7.03 7.02
N LEU A 85 -14.54 6.51 6.17
CA LEU A 85 -14.18 6.03 4.83
C LEU A 85 -13.75 7.17 3.89
N THR A 86 -14.20 8.39 4.10
CA THR A 86 -13.87 9.54 3.23
C THR A 86 -12.74 10.41 3.76
N LEU A 87 -12.58 10.55 5.08
CA LEU A 87 -11.59 11.46 5.68
C LEU A 87 -10.36 10.75 6.24
N VAL A 88 -10.53 9.54 6.76
CA VAL A 88 -9.46 8.84 7.51
C VAL A 88 -8.83 7.74 6.67
N ARG A 89 -9.66 6.87 6.07
CA ARG A 89 -9.18 5.74 5.28
C ARG A 89 -8.30 6.15 4.09
N PRO A 90 -8.62 7.19 3.29
CA PRO A 90 -7.80 7.57 2.15
C PRO A 90 -6.39 8.03 2.56
N VAL A 91 -6.25 8.66 3.73
CA VAL A 91 -4.95 9.04 4.27
C VAL A 91 -4.06 7.83 4.51
N MET A 92 -4.64 6.73 5.01
CA MET A 92 -3.89 5.50 5.31
C MET A 92 -3.65 4.63 4.07
N THR A 93 -4.46 4.76 3.02
CA THR A 93 -4.36 3.93 1.82
C THR A 93 -3.65 4.59 0.65
N PHE A 94 -3.43 5.91 0.72
CA PHE A 94 -2.78 6.66 -0.36
C PHE A 94 -1.39 6.11 -0.65
N GLY A 95 -1.13 5.70 -1.91
CA GLY A 95 0.18 5.24 -2.35
C GLY A 95 0.60 3.87 -1.81
N LEU A 96 -0.29 3.07 -1.23
CA LEU A 96 0.05 1.77 -0.61
C LEU A 96 0.90 0.84 -1.48
N PRO A 97 0.66 0.67 -2.80
CA PRO A 97 1.53 -0.17 -3.62
C PRO A 97 3.01 0.23 -3.57
N ALA A 98 3.31 1.52 -3.37
CA ALA A 98 4.68 2.02 -3.26
C ALA A 98 5.30 1.76 -1.87
N TRP A 99 4.57 2.00 -0.77
CA TRP A 99 5.14 2.03 0.58
C TRP A 99 4.59 0.99 1.56
N HIS A 100 3.77 0.05 1.11
CA HIS A 100 3.09 -0.99 1.90
C HIS A 100 3.83 -1.31 3.22
N PRO A 101 3.22 -1.10 4.41
CA PRO A 101 3.91 -1.25 5.68
C PRO A 101 4.32 -2.71 5.88
N THR A 102 5.63 -2.97 5.85
CA THR A 102 6.17 -4.33 5.73
C THR A 102 6.43 -5.03 7.06
N THR A 103 6.47 -4.27 8.15
CA THR A 103 6.69 -4.81 9.50
C THR A 103 5.37 -4.88 10.24
N GLN A 104 5.17 -5.93 11.04
CA GLN A 104 3.96 -6.08 11.85
C GLN A 104 3.72 -4.89 12.79
N ASP A 105 4.79 -4.27 13.32
CA ASP A 105 4.65 -3.06 14.14
C ASP A 105 4.00 -1.89 13.38
N ASN A 106 4.48 -1.57 12.18
CA ASN A 106 3.86 -0.53 11.33
C ASN A 106 2.40 -0.86 10.97
N VAL A 107 2.10 -2.13 10.68
CA VAL A 107 0.72 -2.58 10.44
C VAL A 107 -0.14 -2.35 11.69
N ASN A 108 0.33 -2.77 12.86
CA ASN A 108 -0.36 -2.59 14.15
C ASN A 108 -0.55 -1.11 14.51
N ARG A 109 0.41 -0.23 14.18
CA ARG A 109 0.30 1.22 14.38
C ARG A 109 -0.87 1.82 13.60
N LEU A 110 -1.04 1.43 12.34
CA LEU A 110 -2.15 1.90 11.50
C LEU A 110 -3.47 1.23 11.88
N GLU A 111 -3.45 -0.06 12.20
CA GLU A 111 -4.63 -0.78 12.64
C GLU A 111 -5.21 -0.19 13.94
N ARG A 112 -4.36 0.30 14.86
CA ARG A 112 -4.82 1.02 16.06
C ARG A 112 -5.69 2.24 15.72
N VAL A 113 -5.42 2.96 14.63
CA VAL A 113 -6.26 4.07 14.17
C VAL A 113 -7.62 3.56 13.71
N GLN A 114 -7.64 2.46 12.95
CA GLN A 114 -8.89 1.82 12.53
C GLN A 114 -9.70 1.30 13.74
N LYS A 115 -9.07 0.65 14.72
CA LYS A 115 -9.73 0.18 15.95
C LYS A 115 -10.36 1.34 16.72
N ARG A 116 -9.66 2.47 16.86
CA ARG A 116 -10.22 3.70 17.43
C ARG A 116 -11.40 4.23 16.62
N ALA A 117 -11.34 4.16 15.29
CA ALA A 117 -12.44 4.57 14.44
C ALA A 117 -13.68 3.67 14.61
N VAL A 118 -13.49 2.36 14.75
CA VAL A 118 -14.57 1.41 15.03
C VAL A 118 -15.28 1.76 16.34
N HIS A 119 -14.55 2.05 17.42
CA HIS A 119 -15.16 2.51 18.68
C HIS A 119 -15.87 3.86 18.55
N PHE A 120 -15.33 4.78 17.76
CA PHE A 120 -16.03 6.04 17.47
C PHE A 120 -17.37 5.79 16.75
N ILE A 121 -17.42 4.85 15.81
CA ILE A 121 -18.59 4.54 14.99
C ILE A 121 -19.66 3.79 15.79
N TYR A 122 -19.27 2.73 16.50
CA TYR A 122 -20.18 1.78 17.13
C TYR A 122 -20.26 1.89 18.66
N GLY A 123 -19.40 2.68 19.29
CA GLY A 123 -19.36 2.85 20.74
C GLY A 123 -18.47 1.82 21.45
N ARG A 124 -18.81 1.55 22.72
CA ARG A 124 -17.97 0.75 23.63
C ARG A 124 -17.89 -0.72 23.21
N ASN A 125 -19.00 -1.28 22.72
CA ASN A 125 -19.12 -2.68 22.31
C ASN A 125 -19.39 -2.74 20.81
N PRO A 126 -18.36 -2.62 19.95
CA PRO A 126 -18.54 -2.71 18.51
C PRO A 126 -18.99 -4.12 18.12
N PRO A 127 -19.78 -4.26 17.04
CA PRO A 127 -20.14 -5.57 16.52
C PRO A 127 -18.89 -6.31 15.99
N PRO A 128 -18.98 -7.62 15.74
CA PRO A 128 -17.88 -8.39 15.18
C PRO A 128 -17.41 -7.83 13.81
N ALA A 129 -16.16 -8.12 13.42
CA ALA A 129 -15.49 -7.46 12.29
C ALA A 129 -16.22 -7.61 10.93
N ASN A 130 -16.87 -8.75 10.70
CA ASN A 130 -17.71 -9.03 9.52
C ASN A 130 -18.92 -8.09 9.42
N GLU A 131 -19.52 -7.70 10.53
CA GLU A 131 -20.72 -6.82 10.58
C GLU A 131 -20.37 -5.33 10.50
N GLN A 132 -19.13 -4.95 10.84
CA GLN A 132 -18.68 -3.56 10.83
C GLN A 132 -18.67 -2.97 9.40
N LYS A 133 -18.69 -3.79 8.35
CA LYS A 133 -18.55 -3.34 6.94
C LYS A 133 -17.30 -2.45 6.75
N ILE A 134 -16.28 -2.64 7.59
CA ILE A 134 -14.98 -1.99 7.54
C ILE A 134 -13.96 -3.10 7.39
N MET A 135 -13.36 -3.18 6.20
CA MET A 135 -12.34 -4.19 5.92
C MET A 135 -11.18 -4.09 6.93
N PRO A 136 -10.79 -5.20 7.59
CA PRO A 136 -9.62 -5.25 8.46
C PRO A 136 -8.38 -4.68 7.77
N PHE A 137 -7.53 -3.97 8.52
CA PHE A 137 -6.41 -3.25 7.90
C PHE A 137 -5.42 -4.17 7.16
N PRO A 138 -5.02 -5.35 7.68
CA PRO A 138 -4.16 -6.28 6.93
C PRO A 138 -4.81 -6.81 5.64
N MET A 139 -6.13 -7.03 5.66
CA MET A 139 -6.91 -7.42 4.47
C MET A 139 -6.96 -6.28 3.46
N LEU A 140 -7.07 -5.03 3.93
CA LEU A 140 -7.04 -3.84 3.08
C LEU A 140 -5.70 -3.65 2.36
N LEU A 141 -4.59 -3.97 3.01
CA LEU A 141 -3.27 -3.93 2.39
C LEU A 141 -3.19 -4.91 1.19
N ARG A 142 -3.63 -6.16 1.41
CA ARG A 142 -3.71 -7.19 0.35
C ARG A 142 -4.66 -6.77 -0.78
N TYR A 143 -5.83 -6.22 -0.43
CA TYR A 143 -6.78 -5.70 -1.40
C TYR A 143 -6.13 -4.66 -2.33
N ASN A 144 -5.45 -3.64 -1.77
CA ASN A 144 -4.84 -2.59 -2.59
C ASN A 144 -3.73 -3.09 -3.51
N ASP A 145 -2.90 -4.03 -3.05
CA ASP A 145 -1.85 -4.63 -3.89
C ASP A 145 -2.46 -5.39 -5.08
N LEU A 146 -3.52 -6.17 -4.85
CA LEU A 146 -4.21 -6.93 -5.90
C LEU A 146 -4.94 -6.01 -6.89
N ILE A 147 -5.61 -4.96 -6.42
CA ILE A 147 -6.22 -3.95 -7.30
C ILE A 147 -5.16 -3.33 -8.20
N PHE A 148 -4.05 -2.89 -7.62
CA PHE A 148 -2.98 -2.27 -8.40
C PHE A 148 -2.38 -3.25 -9.41
N PHE A 149 -2.16 -4.51 -9.02
CA PHE A 149 -1.67 -5.53 -9.94
C PHE A 149 -2.62 -5.79 -11.10
N LYS A 150 -3.94 -5.90 -10.84
CA LYS A 150 -4.94 -6.06 -11.90
C LYS A 150 -4.89 -4.91 -12.91
N LYS A 151 -4.71 -3.67 -12.42
CA LYS A 151 -4.57 -2.50 -13.29
C LYS A 151 -3.31 -2.57 -14.16
N CYS A 152 -2.19 -3.07 -13.62
CA CYS A 152 -0.99 -3.33 -14.40
C CYS A 152 -1.23 -4.38 -15.49
N GLU A 153 -1.89 -5.50 -15.16
CA GLU A 153 -2.22 -6.56 -16.13
C GLU A 153 -3.18 -6.09 -17.23
N CYS A 154 -4.08 -5.14 -16.93
CA CYS A 154 -4.99 -4.54 -17.89
C CYS A 154 -4.40 -3.35 -18.66
N GLY A 155 -3.14 -2.97 -18.41
CA GLY A 155 -2.50 -1.84 -19.10
C GLY A 155 -3.01 -0.45 -18.71
N GLU A 156 -3.69 -0.32 -17.56
CA GLU A 156 -4.19 0.98 -17.06
C GLU A 156 -3.11 1.82 -16.37
N THR A 157 -1.88 1.33 -16.29
CA THR A 157 -0.78 1.99 -15.59
C THR A 157 0.50 1.90 -16.41
N ASP A 158 1.31 2.95 -16.39
CA ASP A 158 2.66 2.96 -16.99
C ASP A 158 3.66 2.05 -16.24
N PHE A 159 3.31 1.61 -15.04
CA PHE A 159 4.14 0.72 -14.24
C PHE A 159 4.04 -0.73 -14.75
N ASN A 160 5.09 -1.21 -15.40
CA ASN A 160 5.19 -2.62 -15.80
C ASN A 160 5.61 -3.49 -14.60
N ALA A 161 4.61 -4.01 -13.86
CA ALA A 161 4.85 -4.94 -12.76
C ALA A 161 5.52 -6.25 -13.23
N ARG A 162 5.15 -6.72 -14.43
CA ARG A 162 5.66 -7.96 -15.06
C ARG A 162 7.14 -7.90 -15.42
N ALA A 163 7.70 -6.71 -15.64
CA ALA A 163 9.14 -6.54 -15.93
C ALA A 163 10.07 -7.15 -14.87
N ARG A 164 9.58 -7.35 -13.64
CA ARG A 164 10.34 -7.98 -12.54
C ARG A 164 9.77 -9.33 -12.10
N ILE A 165 8.59 -9.71 -12.56
CA ILE A 165 7.92 -10.96 -12.15
C ILE A 165 8.23 -12.01 -13.21
N ILE A 166 8.68 -13.17 -12.78
CA ILE A 166 9.06 -14.26 -13.68
C ILE A 166 7.84 -15.15 -13.87
N GLU A 167 7.61 -15.61 -15.09
CA GLU A 167 6.62 -16.66 -15.34
C GLU A 167 7.16 -18.00 -14.87
N GLY A 168 6.41 -18.67 -14.00
CA GLY A 168 6.78 -20.00 -13.53
C GLY A 168 6.67 -21.05 -14.62
N ARG A 169 7.30 -22.20 -14.41
CA ARG A 169 7.09 -23.36 -15.28
C ARG A 169 5.62 -23.80 -15.18
N VAL A 170 4.99 -24.06 -16.32
CA VAL A 170 3.67 -24.66 -16.40
C VAL A 170 3.73 -26.06 -15.77
N LEU A 171 2.96 -26.28 -14.70
CA LEU A 171 2.85 -27.59 -14.07
C LEU A 171 1.73 -28.41 -14.73
N ARG A 172 1.80 -29.75 -14.65
CA ARG A 172 0.68 -30.59 -15.11
C ARG A 172 -0.56 -30.27 -14.27
N GLY A 173 -1.63 -29.82 -14.94
CA GLY A 173 -2.88 -29.40 -14.30
C GLY A 173 -3.07 -27.89 -14.15
N ASP A 174 -2.07 -27.06 -14.47
CA ASP A 174 -2.30 -25.62 -14.63
C ASP A 174 -3.17 -25.40 -15.88
N SER A 175 -4.23 -24.60 -15.75
CA SER A 175 -4.91 -24.08 -16.92
C SER A 175 -3.92 -23.18 -17.66
N GLY A 176 -3.58 -23.51 -18.90
CA GLY A 176 -2.60 -22.72 -19.69
C GLY A 176 -2.95 -21.23 -19.83
N GLN A 177 -4.17 -20.85 -19.47
CA GLN A 177 -4.68 -19.48 -19.47
C GLN A 177 -4.15 -18.62 -18.31
N HIS A 178 -3.75 -19.20 -17.18
CA HIS A 178 -3.24 -18.46 -16.00
C HIS A 178 -1.98 -19.11 -15.43
N PRO A 179 -0.80 -18.95 -16.08
CA PRO A 179 0.43 -19.53 -15.59
C PRO A 179 0.77 -18.99 -14.19
N ARG A 180 1.25 -19.88 -13.30
CA ARG A 180 1.69 -19.48 -11.97
C ARG A 180 2.85 -18.49 -12.05
N LEU A 181 2.71 -17.37 -11.35
CA LEU A 181 3.76 -16.36 -11.27
C LEU A 181 4.81 -16.74 -10.24
N GLN A 182 6.07 -16.40 -10.51
CA GLN A 182 7.18 -16.52 -9.59
C GLN A 182 7.72 -15.14 -9.22
N PRO A 183 7.97 -14.89 -7.93
CA PRO A 183 8.53 -13.61 -7.53
C PRO A 183 9.99 -13.49 -8.01
N PRO A 184 10.49 -12.26 -8.20
CA PRO A 184 11.89 -12.03 -8.57
C PRO A 184 12.86 -12.70 -7.59
N PRO A 185 13.98 -13.27 -8.06
CA PRO A 185 14.97 -13.87 -7.20
C PRO A 185 15.58 -12.81 -6.30
N THR A 186 15.43 -12.97 -4.99
CA THR A 186 16.03 -12.06 -4.02
C THR A 186 16.37 -12.77 -2.73
N ARG A 187 17.57 -12.47 -2.21
CA ARG A 187 18.05 -12.95 -0.91
C ARG A 187 17.85 -11.93 0.21
N SER A 188 17.38 -10.73 -0.14
CA SER A 188 17.24 -9.62 0.79
C SER A 188 15.80 -9.48 1.28
N VAL A 189 15.64 -9.17 2.56
CA VAL A 189 14.32 -8.85 3.16
C VAL A 189 13.69 -7.65 2.44
N PHE A 190 14.50 -6.68 2.00
CA PHE A 190 14.00 -5.54 1.22
C PHE A 190 13.41 -5.95 -0.14
N GLY A 191 14.07 -6.84 -0.86
CA GLY A 191 13.54 -7.37 -2.12
C GLY A 191 12.24 -8.15 -1.92
N GLN A 192 12.14 -8.95 -0.85
CA GLN A 192 10.91 -9.67 -0.50
C GLN A 192 9.73 -8.74 -0.19
N ARG A 193 10.04 -7.54 0.27
CA ARG A 193 9.10 -6.48 0.62
C ARG A 193 8.62 -5.65 -0.57
N ALA A 194 9.34 -5.70 -1.69
CA ALA A 194 8.98 -4.98 -2.90
C ALA A 194 7.64 -5.48 -3.45
N PHE A 195 6.91 -4.59 -4.14
CA PHE A 195 5.59 -4.88 -4.70
C PHE A 195 5.60 -6.14 -5.59
N SER A 196 6.52 -6.19 -6.56
CA SER A 196 6.67 -7.31 -7.50
C SER A 196 6.95 -8.67 -6.83
N PHE A 197 7.45 -8.68 -5.60
CA PHE A 197 7.64 -9.94 -4.86
C PHE A 197 6.37 -10.29 -4.07
N ARG A 198 5.87 -9.36 -3.26
CA ARG A 198 4.80 -9.66 -2.29
C ARG A 198 3.44 -9.91 -2.92
N VAL A 199 3.17 -9.37 -4.11
CA VAL A 199 1.87 -9.49 -4.78
C VAL A 199 1.66 -10.85 -5.44
N VAL A 200 2.76 -11.56 -5.76
CA VAL A 200 2.73 -12.80 -6.54
C VAL A 200 1.94 -13.90 -5.85
N LYS A 201 2.21 -14.15 -4.56
CA LYS A 201 1.49 -15.20 -3.82
C LYS A 201 -0.02 -14.89 -3.72
N PRO A 202 -0.46 -13.72 -3.21
CA PRO A 202 -1.86 -13.35 -3.20
C PRO A 202 -2.54 -13.44 -4.57
N TRP A 203 -1.83 -13.07 -5.65
CA TRP A 203 -2.38 -13.17 -7.00
C TRP A 203 -2.55 -14.62 -7.45
N ASN A 204 -1.56 -15.47 -7.22
CA ASN A 204 -1.63 -16.89 -7.56
C ASN A 204 -2.79 -17.59 -6.84
N ASP A 205 -3.01 -17.24 -5.58
CA ASP A 205 -4.06 -17.80 -4.73
C ASP A 205 -5.49 -17.40 -5.18
N LEU A 206 -5.63 -16.39 -6.06
CA LEU A 206 -6.95 -15.99 -6.58
C LEU A 206 -7.55 -17.03 -7.55
N PRO A 207 -8.88 -17.25 -7.47
CA PRO A 207 -9.62 -18.01 -8.48
C PRO A 207 -9.45 -17.47 -9.91
N PRO A 208 -9.37 -18.33 -10.93
CA PRO A 208 -9.27 -17.92 -12.35
C PRO A 208 -10.36 -16.92 -12.77
N ALA A 209 -11.60 -17.13 -12.34
CA ALA A 209 -12.73 -16.23 -12.65
C ALA A 209 -12.49 -14.77 -12.22
N LEU A 210 -11.77 -14.54 -11.12
CA LEU A 210 -11.40 -13.18 -10.69
C LEU A 210 -10.26 -12.61 -11.54
N LYS A 211 -9.33 -13.45 -12.00
CA LYS A 211 -8.24 -13.03 -12.88
C LYS A 211 -8.76 -12.61 -14.26
N ASP A 212 -9.79 -13.29 -14.77
CA ASP A 212 -10.39 -13.05 -16.08
C ASP A 212 -11.33 -11.83 -16.14
N CYS A 213 -11.89 -11.39 -15.02
CA CYS A 213 -12.82 -10.26 -15.03
C CYS A 213 -12.13 -8.93 -15.43
N ASN A 214 -12.90 -7.95 -15.89
CA ASN A 214 -12.33 -6.65 -16.25
C ASN A 214 -11.92 -5.83 -14.99
N ALA A 215 -11.05 -4.84 -15.18
CA ALA A 215 -10.55 -4.01 -14.08
C ALA A 215 -11.64 -3.18 -13.38
N ALA A 216 -12.79 -2.93 -14.01
CA ALA A 216 -13.91 -2.22 -13.41
C ALA A 216 -14.73 -3.09 -12.44
N GLN A 217 -14.91 -4.37 -12.75
CA GLN A 217 -15.65 -5.34 -11.92
C GLN A 217 -14.78 -5.94 -10.82
N PHE A 218 -13.48 -6.08 -11.08
CA PHE A 218 -12.51 -6.69 -10.16
C PHE A 218 -12.58 -6.14 -8.72
N PRO A 219 -12.68 -4.81 -8.46
CA PRO A 219 -12.69 -4.29 -7.10
C PRO A 219 -13.88 -4.75 -6.26
N ALA A 220 -15.05 -4.93 -6.88
CA ALA A 220 -16.26 -5.38 -6.20
C ALA A 220 -16.20 -6.89 -5.94
N LEU A 221 -15.83 -7.67 -6.95
CA LEU A 221 -15.74 -9.13 -6.87
C LEU A 221 -14.64 -9.58 -5.91
N LEU A 222 -13.45 -8.97 -5.97
CA LEU A 222 -12.36 -9.25 -5.05
C LEU A 222 -12.79 -8.97 -3.60
N LYS A 223 -13.48 -7.85 -3.37
CA LYS A 223 -13.96 -7.51 -2.03
C LYS A 223 -14.91 -8.59 -1.50
N GLN A 224 -15.85 -9.07 -2.33
CA GLN A 224 -16.78 -10.14 -1.94
C GLN A 224 -16.03 -11.44 -1.61
N HIS A 225 -15.12 -11.86 -2.48
CA HIS A 225 -14.32 -13.06 -2.29
C HIS A 225 -13.49 -13.02 -0.99
N MET A 226 -12.78 -11.93 -0.74
CA MET A 226 -11.97 -11.80 0.48
C MET A 226 -12.81 -11.81 1.77
N TRP A 227 -14.09 -11.40 1.72
CA TRP A 227 -14.99 -11.48 2.88
C TRP A 227 -15.58 -12.87 3.08
N GLN A 228 -15.60 -13.72 2.06
CA GLN A 228 -16.02 -15.11 2.19
C GLN A 228 -14.93 -15.97 2.85
N GLU A 229 -13.66 -15.58 2.70
CA GLU A 229 -12.51 -16.25 3.31
C GLU A 229 -12.18 -15.76 4.74
N PHE A 230 -12.82 -14.68 5.20
CA PHE A 230 -12.54 -14.02 6.49
C PHE A 230 -13.48 -14.51 7.59
#